data_AF-A0A2C9KDI6-F1
#
_entry.id   AF-A0A2C9KDI6-F1
#
_cell.length_a   1.000
_cell.length_b   1.000
_cell.length_c   1.000
_cell.angle_alpha   90.00
_cell.angle_beta   90.00
_cell.angle_gamma   90.00
#
_symmetry.space_group_name_H-M   'P 1'
#
loop_
_entity.id
_entity.type
_entity.pdbx_description
1 polymer ?
#
loop_
_entity_poly.entity_id
_entity_poly.type
_entity_poly.pdbx_seq_one_letter_code
_entity_poly.pdbx_strand_id
1 'polypeptide(L)'
;MVPFYGQGMNAGFEDCLILDRIFQKYGHSKANLGRVLKEFSRVRCKDGHAISEMAFKHYVELRSDIAGVTFYMRKFVDNMLFRLLPKTWVPEYTMVAFTDMPYSVCLKETERQSRIITSTLIFCGIAFFGILVALFFKFWVWP
;
A
#
# COMPACT_ATOMS: atom_id res chain seq x y z
N MET A 1 12.94 -11.19 -1.35
CA MET A 1 12.18 -10.22 -0.52
C MET A 1 12.93 -10.00 0.79
N VAL A 2 12.93 -8.78 1.32
CA VAL A 2 13.51 -8.45 2.63
C VAL A 2 12.52 -8.76 3.77
N PRO A 3 12.96 -9.13 5.00
CA PRO A 3 12.07 -9.64 6.05
C PRO A 3 11.31 -8.56 6.83
N PHE A 4 11.13 -7.35 6.28
CA PHE A 4 10.55 -6.20 7.01
C PHE A 4 9.03 -6.12 6.96
N TYR A 5 8.37 -6.99 6.18
CA TYR A 5 6.90 -7.05 6.14
C TYR A 5 6.33 -8.32 6.80
N GLY A 6 7.17 -9.30 7.15
CA GLY A 6 6.70 -10.57 7.73
C GLY A 6 5.90 -11.47 6.77
N GLN A 7 5.86 -11.15 5.46
CA GLN A 7 5.03 -11.86 4.48
C GLN A 7 5.78 -12.92 3.66
N GLY A 8 7.03 -13.20 4.00
CA GLY A 8 7.85 -14.22 3.32
C GLY A 8 7.17 -15.58 3.23
N MET A 9 6.82 -16.11 4.39
CA MET A 9 6.15 -17.40 4.51
C MET A 9 4.73 -17.38 3.92
N ASN A 10 3.95 -16.34 4.22
CA ASN A 10 2.57 -16.22 3.74
C ASN A 10 2.49 -16.15 2.21
N ALA A 11 3.38 -15.37 1.57
CA ALA A 11 3.46 -15.30 0.12
C ALA A 11 3.85 -16.66 -0.50
N GLY A 12 4.73 -17.43 0.15
CA GLY A 12 5.07 -18.78 -0.26
C GLY A 12 3.91 -19.78 -0.11
N PHE A 13 3.12 -19.68 0.95
CA PHE A 13 1.91 -20.50 1.10
C PHE A 13 0.85 -20.15 0.06
N GLU A 14 0.70 -18.87 -0.25
CA GLU A 14 -0.16 -18.40 -1.33
C GLU A 14 0.33 -18.90 -2.70
N ASP A 15 1.65 -18.99 -2.94
CA ASP A 15 2.23 -19.59 -4.15
C ASP A 15 1.77 -21.04 -4.33
N CYS A 16 1.85 -21.86 -3.27
CA CYS A 16 1.40 -23.24 -3.29
C CYS A 16 -0.10 -23.34 -3.63
N LEU A 17 -0.92 -22.47 -3.05
CA LEU A 17 -2.37 -22.44 -3.30
C LEU A 17 -2.69 -22.06 -4.75
N ILE A 18 -2.01 -21.05 -5.30
CA ILE A 18 -2.21 -20.61 -6.69
C ILE A 18 -1.73 -21.69 -7.66
N LEU A 19 -0.56 -22.28 -7.40
CA LEU A 19 -0.01 -23.35 -8.22
C LEU A 19 -0.95 -24.56 -8.26
N ASP A 20 -1.50 -24.97 -7.11
CA ASP A 20 -2.48 -26.06 -7.03
C ASP A 20 -3.75 -25.76 -7.83
N ARG A 21 -4.32 -24.55 -7.73
CA ARG A 21 -5.48 -24.14 -8.54
C ARG A 21 -5.20 -24.23 -10.05
N ILE A 22 -3.99 -23.86 -10.49
CA ILE A 22 -3.59 -23.96 -11.90
C ILE A 22 -3.42 -25.43 -12.31
N PHE A 23 -2.89 -26.28 -11.43
CA PHE A 23 -2.86 -27.72 -11.66
C PHE A 23 -4.27 -28.32 -11.77
N GLN A 24 -5.22 -27.92 -10.94
CA GLN A 24 -6.62 -28.37 -11.05
C GLN A 24 -7.25 -27.95 -12.39
N LYS A 25 -6.88 -26.79 -12.93
CA LYS A 25 -7.36 -26.29 -14.22
C LYS A 25 -6.82 -27.06 -15.43
N TYR A 26 -5.55 -27.47 -15.41
CA TYR A 26 -4.90 -28.15 -16.55
C TYR A 26 -4.67 -29.65 -16.36
N GLY A 27 -4.89 -30.18 -15.16
CA GLY A 27 -4.55 -31.54 -14.77
C GLY A 27 -3.07 -31.74 -14.39
N HIS A 28 -2.80 -32.77 -13.60
CA HIS A 28 -1.48 -33.07 -13.02
C HIS A 28 -0.53 -33.85 -13.95
N SER A 29 -0.83 -33.95 -15.25
CA SER A 29 0.02 -34.67 -16.19
C SER A 29 1.32 -33.91 -16.50
N LYS A 30 2.43 -34.64 -16.62
CA LYS A 30 3.75 -34.08 -17.01
C LYS A 30 3.70 -33.33 -18.34
N ALA A 31 2.81 -33.73 -19.26
CA ALA A 31 2.60 -33.05 -20.54
C ALA A 31 2.08 -31.61 -20.37
N ASN A 32 1.35 -31.32 -19.28
CA ASN A 32 0.76 -30.02 -19.00
C ASN A 32 1.65 -29.13 -18.12
N LEU A 33 2.74 -29.67 -17.56
CA LEU A 33 3.62 -28.94 -16.64
C LEU A 33 4.15 -27.63 -17.24
N GLY A 34 4.55 -27.64 -18.53
CA GLY A 34 5.02 -26.43 -19.21
C GLY A 34 3.95 -25.33 -19.28
N ARG A 35 2.67 -25.70 -19.46
CA ARG A 35 1.54 -24.76 -19.46
C ARG A 35 1.25 -24.23 -18.06
N VAL A 36 1.26 -25.12 -17.05
CA VAL A 36 1.06 -24.77 -15.64
C VAL A 36 2.11 -23.77 -15.18
N LEU A 37 3.40 -24.04 -15.39
CA LEU A 37 4.49 -23.16 -14.97
C LEU A 37 4.43 -21.81 -15.70
N LYS A 38 4.09 -21.81 -17.00
CA LYS A 38 3.92 -20.58 -17.76
C LYS A 38 2.78 -19.71 -17.22
N GLU A 39 1.64 -20.32 -16.89
CA GLU A 39 0.51 -19.59 -16.30
C GLU A 39 0.80 -19.11 -14.88
N PHE A 40 1.44 -19.95 -14.06
CA PHE A 40 1.85 -19.59 -12.70
C PHE A 40 2.76 -18.36 -12.72
N SER A 41 3.83 -18.39 -13.53
CA SER A 41 4.73 -17.25 -13.68
C SER A 41 4.01 -16.00 -14.19
N ARG A 42 3.06 -16.13 -15.12
CA ARG A 42 2.27 -15.00 -15.63
C ARG A 42 1.39 -14.36 -14.55
N VAL A 43 0.72 -15.17 -13.73
CA VAL A 43 -0.22 -14.71 -12.71
C VAL A 43 0.53 -14.18 -11.49
N ARG A 44 1.49 -14.94 -10.96
CA ARG A 44 2.07 -14.70 -9.63
C ARG A 44 3.27 -13.76 -9.62
N CYS A 45 4.03 -13.66 -10.71
CA CYS A 45 5.25 -12.82 -10.74
C CYS A 45 4.95 -11.35 -10.39
N LYS A 46 3.80 -10.83 -10.86
CA LYS A 46 3.36 -9.46 -10.56
C LYS A 46 3.15 -9.23 -9.06
N ASP A 47 2.48 -10.15 -8.37
CA ASP A 47 2.22 -10.03 -6.93
C ASP A 47 3.47 -10.32 -6.10
N GLY A 48 4.32 -11.25 -6.55
CA GLY A 48 5.63 -11.53 -5.94
C GLY A 48 6.57 -10.31 -5.96
N HIS A 49 6.59 -9.57 -7.07
CA HIS A 49 7.31 -8.30 -7.14
C HIS A 49 6.68 -7.24 -6.24
N ALA A 50 5.35 -7.10 -6.25
CA ALA A 50 4.65 -6.10 -5.45
C ALA A 50 4.91 -6.28 -3.94
N ILE A 51 4.84 -7.51 -3.40
CA ILE A 51 5.13 -7.73 -1.98
C ILE A 51 6.61 -7.49 -1.65
N SER A 52 7.52 -7.82 -2.56
CA SER A 52 8.94 -7.54 -2.36
C SER A 52 9.22 -6.03 -2.35
N GLU A 53 8.52 -5.26 -3.18
CA GLU A 53 8.61 -3.79 -3.21
C GLU A 53 8.01 -3.17 -1.94
N MET A 54 6.81 -3.60 -1.52
CA MET A 54 6.19 -3.14 -0.27
C MET A 54 7.08 -3.45 0.94
N ALA A 55 7.69 -4.64 0.99
CA ALA A 55 8.65 -4.98 2.04
C ALA A 55 9.88 -4.06 2.05
N PHE A 56 10.39 -3.66 0.88
CA PHE A 56 11.49 -2.72 0.79
C PHE A 56 11.09 -1.29 1.17
N LYS A 57 9.90 -0.83 0.74
CA LYS A 57 9.34 0.47 1.15
C LYS A 57 9.20 0.54 2.68
N HIS A 58 8.68 -0.52 3.30
CA HIS A 58 8.56 -0.59 4.75
C HIS A 58 9.93 -0.58 5.45
N TYR A 59 10.94 -1.27 4.91
CA TYR A 59 12.32 -1.16 5.42
C TYR A 59 12.82 0.30 5.42
N VAL A 60 12.64 1.01 4.30
CA VAL A 60 13.06 2.41 4.19
C VAL A 60 12.31 3.27 5.21
N GLU A 61 11.00 3.13 5.31
CA GLU A 61 10.15 3.86 6.26
C GLU A 61 10.60 3.64 7.73
N LEU A 62 10.85 2.38 8.11
CA LEU A 62 11.32 2.04 9.45
C LEU A 62 12.73 2.59 9.74
N ARG A 63 13.60 2.66 8.71
CA ARG A 63 14.97 3.16 8.84
C ARG A 63 15.03 4.68 8.94
N SER A 64 14.26 5.41 8.12
CA SER A 64 14.45 6.86 7.94
C SER A 64 13.43 7.73 8.66
N ASP A 65 12.20 7.25 8.88
CA ASP A 65 11.05 8.13 9.15
C ASP A 65 10.20 7.77 10.37
N ILE A 66 10.55 6.71 11.12
CA ILE A 66 9.72 6.22 12.23
C ILE A 66 9.46 7.28 13.33
N ALA A 67 10.35 8.27 13.48
CA ALA A 67 10.24 9.34 14.47
C ALA A 67 9.70 10.67 13.89
N GLY A 68 9.33 10.71 12.61
CA GLY A 68 8.87 11.92 11.94
C GLY A 68 7.45 12.31 12.36
N VAL A 69 7.23 13.58 12.72
CA VAL A 69 5.88 14.11 13.03
C VAL A 69 4.91 13.93 11.85
N THR A 70 5.42 14.04 10.62
CA THR A 70 4.65 13.81 9.38
C THR A 70 4.15 12.37 9.24
N PHE A 71 4.94 11.39 9.65
CA PHE A 71 4.53 9.98 9.67
C PHE A 71 3.36 9.74 10.63
N TYR A 72 3.43 10.27 11.86
CA TYR A 72 2.32 10.17 12.82
C TYR A 72 1.05 10.88 12.34
N MET A 73 1.19 12.09 11.78
CA MET A 73 0.06 12.83 11.20
C MET A 73 -0.61 12.04 10.06
N ARG A 74 0.20 11.43 9.19
CA ARG A 74 -0.30 10.61 8.10
C ARG A 74 -1.04 9.37 8.61
N LYS A 75 -0.47 8.64 9.57
CA LYS A 75 -1.12 7.48 10.20
C LYS A 75 -2.41 7.87 10.92
N PHE A 76 -2.44 9.04 11.55
CA PHE A 76 -3.65 9.57 12.18
C PHE A 76 -4.76 9.82 11.14
N VAL A 77 -4.43 10.47 10.02
CA VAL A 77 -5.38 10.69 8.91
C VAL A 77 -5.86 9.37 8.32
N ASP A 78 -4.96 8.41 8.06
CA ASP A 78 -5.31 7.08 7.56
C ASP A 78 -6.31 6.37 8.48
N ASN A 79 -6.03 6.35 9.79
CA ASN A 79 -6.90 5.71 10.78
C ASN A 79 -8.24 6.43 10.91
N MET A 80 -8.26 7.77 10.81
CA MET A 80 -9.49 8.55 10.82
C MET A 80 -10.34 8.24 9.59
N LEU A 81 -9.74 8.23 8.39
CA LEU A 81 -10.41 7.90 7.14
C LEU A 81 -10.95 6.47 7.14
N PHE A 82 -10.20 5.51 7.68
CA PHE A 82 -10.68 4.14 7.82
C PHE A 82 -11.90 4.04 8.77
N ARG A 83 -11.91 4.79 9.88
CA ARG A 83 -13.07 4.80 10.79
C ARG A 83 -14.32 5.41 10.15
N LEU A 84 -14.15 6.47 9.35
CA LEU A 84 -15.26 7.14 8.68
C LEU A 84 -15.76 6.37 7.45
N LEU A 85 -14.85 5.75 6.71
CA LEU A 85 -15.11 5.13 5.42
C LEU A 85 -14.43 3.76 5.29
N PRO A 86 -14.81 2.78 6.14
CA PRO A 86 -14.08 1.50 6.26
C PRO A 86 -14.11 0.65 4.98
N LYS A 87 -15.13 0.83 4.14
CA LYS A 87 -15.26 0.09 2.87
C LYS A 87 -14.40 0.65 1.73
N THR A 88 -14.04 1.93 1.79
CA THR A 88 -13.33 2.61 0.69
C THR A 88 -11.89 2.97 1.04
N TRP A 89 -11.56 3.09 2.32
CA TRP A 89 -10.22 3.46 2.79
C TRP A 89 -9.66 2.41 3.73
N VAL A 90 -9.13 1.32 3.18
CA VAL A 90 -8.50 0.27 3.99
C VAL A 90 -7.00 0.56 4.13
N PRO A 91 -6.45 0.63 5.35
CA PRO A 91 -5.02 0.85 5.54
C PRO A 91 -4.18 -0.28 4.92
N GLU A 92 -3.01 0.07 4.39
CA GLU A 92 -2.09 -0.86 3.73
C GLU A 92 -1.86 -2.15 4.53
N TYR A 93 -1.50 -2.03 5.81
CA TYR A 93 -1.26 -3.19 6.67
C TYR A 93 -2.47 -4.12 6.75
N THR A 94 -3.69 -3.55 6.79
CA THR A 94 -4.92 -4.36 6.83
C THR A 94 -5.15 -5.09 5.52
N MET A 95 -4.92 -4.42 4.38
CA MET A 95 -5.03 -5.06 3.06
C MET A 95 -4.07 -6.25 2.95
N VAL A 96 -2.82 -6.08 3.36
CA VAL A 96 -1.78 -7.10 3.18
C VAL A 96 -1.87 -8.23 4.21
N ALA A 97 -2.20 -7.94 5.48
CA ALA A 97 -2.15 -8.94 6.55
C ALA A 97 -3.48 -9.68 6.78
N PHE A 98 -4.62 -9.05 6.48
CA PHE A 98 -5.94 -9.55 6.89
C PHE A 98 -6.91 -9.78 5.72
N THR A 99 -6.47 -9.62 4.48
CA THR A 99 -7.29 -9.90 3.29
C THR A 99 -6.55 -10.79 2.31
N ASP A 100 -7.28 -11.39 1.38
CA ASP A 100 -6.76 -12.14 0.23
C ASP A 100 -6.61 -11.27 -1.02
N MET A 101 -6.57 -9.94 -0.85
CA MET A 101 -6.39 -9.01 -1.96
C MET A 101 -5.01 -9.23 -2.60
N PRO A 102 -4.92 -9.30 -3.95
CA PRO A 102 -3.63 -9.48 -4.61
C PRO A 102 -2.66 -8.36 -4.25
N TYR A 103 -1.41 -8.71 -3.91
CA TYR A 103 -0.41 -7.72 -3.48
C TYR A 103 -0.21 -6.57 -4.46
N SER A 104 -0.34 -6.81 -5.76
CA SER A 104 -0.25 -5.76 -6.77
C SER A 104 -1.44 -4.80 -6.78
N VAL A 105 -2.59 -5.19 -6.24
CA VAL A 105 -3.74 -4.31 -6.00
C VAL A 105 -3.50 -3.53 -4.71
N CYS A 106 -3.06 -4.19 -3.63
CA CYS A 106 -2.69 -3.53 -2.38
C CYS A 106 -1.69 -2.39 -2.62
N LEU A 107 -0.61 -2.67 -3.38
CA LEU A 107 0.40 -1.67 -3.71
C LEU A 107 -0.19 -0.46 -4.45
N LYS A 108 -1.06 -0.69 -5.43
CA LYS A 108 -1.71 0.40 -6.19
C LYS A 108 -2.64 1.24 -5.33
N GLU A 109 -3.42 0.60 -4.45
CA GLU A 109 -4.31 1.31 -3.54
C GLU A 109 -3.52 2.14 -2.54
N THR A 110 -2.44 1.59 -1.99
CA THR A 110 -1.52 2.34 -1.11
C THR A 110 -0.94 3.55 -1.82
N GLU A 111 -0.50 3.44 -3.08
CA GLU A 111 0.02 4.57 -3.84
C GLU A 111 -1.06 5.61 -4.16
N ARG A 112 -2.30 5.17 -4.42
CA ARG A 112 -3.44 6.06 -4.58
C ARG A 112 -3.74 6.83 -3.29
N GLN A 113 -3.83 6.13 -2.16
CA GLN A 113 -4.07 6.71 -0.84
C GLN A 113 -2.95 7.70 -0.46
N SER A 114 -1.69 7.32 -0.70
CA SER A 114 -0.52 8.18 -0.49
C SER A 114 -0.63 9.50 -1.25
N ARG A 115 -0.98 9.45 -2.54
CA ARG A 115 -1.15 10.65 -3.36
C ARG A 115 -2.27 11.54 -2.84
N ILE A 116 -3.42 10.95 -2.50
CA ILE A 116 -4.57 11.71 -1.99
C ILE A 116 -4.22 12.43 -0.67
N ILE A 117 -3.57 11.73 0.27
CA ILE A 117 -3.16 12.36 1.54
C ILE A 117 -2.17 13.48 1.29
N THR A 118 -1.12 13.24 0.51
CA THR A 118 -0.09 14.26 0.24
C THR A 118 -0.68 15.49 -0.45
N SER A 119 -1.52 15.30 -1.47
CA SER A 119 -2.19 16.41 -2.16
C SER A 119 -3.12 17.19 -1.22
N THR A 120 -3.85 16.49 -0.34
CA THR A 120 -4.76 17.12 0.62
C THR A 120 -3.98 17.93 1.67
N LEU A 121 -2.89 17.39 2.21
CA LEU A 121 -2.04 18.09 3.17
C LEU A 121 -1.39 19.33 2.58
N ILE A 122 -0.90 19.26 1.34
CA ILE A 122 -0.34 20.42 0.62
C ILE A 122 -1.41 21.49 0.40
N PHE A 123 -2.59 21.12 -0.09
CA PHE A 123 -3.69 22.06 -0.31
C PHE A 123 -4.13 22.76 0.98
N CYS A 124 -4.30 22.00 2.07
CA CYS A 124 -4.62 22.55 3.39
C CYS A 124 -3.51 23.49 3.89
N GLY A 125 -2.24 23.14 3.67
CA GLY A 125 -1.09 23.99 4.03
C GLY A 125 -1.08 25.33 3.28
N ILE A 126 -1.34 25.30 1.97
CA ILE A 126 -1.42 26.52 1.14
C ILE A 126 -2.62 27.39 1.58
N ALA A 127 -3.79 26.78 1.77
CA ALA A 127 -4.98 27.51 2.20
C ALA A 127 -4.78 28.16 3.58
N PHE A 128 -4.19 27.43 4.53
CA PHE A 128 -3.86 27.95 5.86
C PHE A 128 -2.88 29.13 5.78
N PHE A 129 -1.81 29.00 4.98
CA PHE A 129 -0.86 30.09 4.76
C PHE A 129 -1.53 31.32 4.15
N GLY A 130 -2.40 31.14 3.14
CA GLY A 130 -3.16 32.24 2.55
C GLY A 130 -4.04 32.99 3.55
N ILE A 131 -4.70 32.26 4.47
CA ILE A 131 -5.50 32.87 5.54
C ILE A 131 -4.62 33.66 6.50
N LEU A 132 -3.47 33.12 6.92
CA LEU A 132 -2.53 33.83 7.79
C LEU A 132 -2.02 35.13 7.16
N VAL A 133 -1.69 35.09 5.87
CA VAL A 133 -1.25 36.28 5.12
C VAL A 133 -2.38 37.31 5.06
N ALA A 134 -3.62 36.90 4.75
CA ALA A 134 -4.76 37.81 4.72
C ALA A 134 -5.04 38.45 6.10
N LEU A 135 -4.93 37.69 7.18
CA LEU A 135 -5.08 38.20 8.55
C LEU A 135 -3.95 39.16 8.92
N PHE A 136 -2.71 38.86 8.53
CA PHE A 136 -1.56 39.74 8.74
C PHE A 136 -1.76 41.09 8.03
N PHE A 137 -2.14 41.08 6.75
CA PHE A 137 -2.42 42.31 6.01
C PHE A 137 -3.60 43.09 6.63
N LYS A 138 -4.66 42.39 7.07
CA LYS A 138 -5.81 43.04 7.73
C LYS A 138 -5.42 43.72 9.05
N PHE A 139 -4.54 43.12 9.85
CA PHE A 139 -4.11 43.66 11.14
C PHE A 139 -2.99 44.72 11.05
N TRP A 140 -2.16 44.68 10.00
CA TRP A 140 -0.96 45.52 9.91
C TRP A 140 -1.11 46.70 8.94
N VAL A 141 -1.93 46.56 7.88
CA VAL A 141 -2.14 47.64 6.89
C VAL A 141 -3.29 48.57 7.27
N TRP A 142 -4.13 48.19 8.23
CA TRP A 142 -5.25 49.02 8.71
C TRP A 142 -5.16 49.25 10.23
N PRO A 143 -4.30 50.18 10.70
CA PRO A 143 -4.51 50.84 11.99
C PRO A 143 -5.69 51.82 11.94
#